data_AF-A0A7I8E1Q6-F1
#
_entry.id   AF-A0A7I8E1Q6-F1
#
_cell.length_a   1.000
_cell.length_b   1.000
_cell.length_c   1.000
_cell.angle_alpha   90.00
_cell.angle_beta   90.00
_cell.angle_gamma   90.00
#
_symmetry.space_group_name_H-M   'P 1'
#
loop_
_entity.id
_entity.type
_entity.pdbx_description
1 polymer ?
#
loop_
_entity_poly.entity_id
_entity_poly.type
_entity_poly.pdbx_seq_one_letter_code
_entity_poly.pdbx_strand_id
1 'polypeptide(L)'
;MKKNVRVLLTVLVIIIAAVGGYFVYRGQDTSTTETVENEPSEETKSTTNTQISGKTLVVYYSAQNHTKDVSEKLVENLNADFFEIEPKEKYSEDDLDWTDDNSRVTKEHEDKSLRNVELKTTKVEN
;
A
#
# COMPACT_ATOMS: atom_id res chain seq x y z
N MET A 1 11.31 -22.10 -40.47
CA MET A 1 10.77 -21.65 -39.16
C MET A 1 10.35 -20.17 -39.07
N LYS A 2 10.55 -19.31 -40.08
CA LYS A 2 10.18 -17.87 -40.01
C LYS A 2 8.77 -17.50 -40.53
N LYS A 3 8.12 -18.35 -41.33
CA LYS A 3 6.77 -18.07 -41.88
C LYS A 3 5.64 -18.36 -40.89
N ASN A 4 5.76 -19.40 -40.07
CA ASN A 4 4.69 -19.83 -39.16
C ASN A 4 4.64 -18.99 -37.86
N VAL A 5 5.76 -18.35 -37.48
CA VAL A 5 5.84 -17.42 -36.33
C VAL A 5 5.13 -16.10 -36.61
N ARG A 6 5.19 -15.61 -37.86
CA ARG A 6 4.49 -14.37 -38.25
C ARG A 6 2.97 -14.55 -38.26
N VAL A 7 2.48 -15.72 -38.66
CA VAL A 7 1.03 -16.04 -38.64
C VAL A 7 0.51 -16.15 -37.21
N LEU A 8 1.28 -16.75 -36.30
CA LEU A 8 0.90 -16.86 -34.87
C LEU A 8 0.84 -15.50 -34.16
N LEU A 9 1.79 -14.59 -34.43
CA LEU A 9 1.77 -13.23 -33.86
C LEU A 9 0.61 -12.38 -34.39
N THR A 10 0.25 -12.50 -35.66
CA THR A 10 -0.89 -11.75 -36.21
C THR A 10 -2.23 -12.25 -35.66
N VAL A 11 -2.38 -13.54 -35.39
CA VAL A 11 -3.61 -14.10 -34.80
C VAL A 11 -3.73 -13.72 -33.32
N LEU A 12 -2.63 -13.65 -32.57
CA LEU A 12 -2.64 -13.25 -31.16
C LEU A 12 -3.05 -11.78 -30.95
N VAL A 13 -2.63 -10.87 -31.83
CA VAL A 13 -2.97 -9.43 -31.75
C VAL A 13 -4.46 -9.17 -32.05
N ILE A 14 -5.06 -9.95 -32.96
CA ILE A 14 -6.49 -9.82 -33.29
C ILE A 14 -7.39 -10.29 -32.13
N ILE A 15 -6.97 -11.30 -31.37
CA ILE A 15 -7.72 -11.81 -30.22
C ILE A 15 -7.71 -10.80 -29.06
N ILE A 16 -6.60 -10.10 -28.83
CA ILE A 16 -6.50 -9.06 -27.78
C ILE A 16 -7.38 -7.84 -28.14
N ALA A 17 -7.44 -7.45 -29.42
CA ALA A 17 -8.31 -6.36 -29.86
C ALA A 17 -9.81 -6.72 -29.75
N ALA A 18 -10.18 -7.98 -29.99
CA ALA A 18 -11.57 -8.43 -29.87
C ALA A 18 -12.06 -8.49 -28.41
N VAL A 19 -11.21 -8.90 -27.46
CA VAL A 19 -11.57 -8.98 -26.03
C VAL A 19 -11.49 -7.60 -25.35
N GLY A 20 -10.46 -6.80 -25.67
CA GLY A 20 -10.33 -5.42 -25.16
C GLY A 20 -11.43 -4.50 -25.69
N GLY A 21 -11.81 -4.64 -26.96
CA GLY A 21 -12.94 -3.93 -27.53
C GLY A 21 -14.27 -4.31 -26.87
N TYR A 22 -14.52 -5.61 -26.66
CA TYR A 22 -15.78 -6.07 -26.06
C TYR A 22 -15.98 -5.61 -24.60
N PHE A 23 -14.90 -5.49 -23.81
CA PHE A 23 -14.97 -5.04 -22.42
C PHE A 23 -15.16 -3.51 -22.30
N VAL A 24 -14.58 -2.73 -23.23
CA VAL A 24 -14.79 -1.27 -23.31
C VAL A 24 -16.17 -0.91 -23.90
N TYR A 25 -16.77 -1.79 -24.73
CA TYR A 25 -18.04 -1.52 -25.41
C TYR A 25 -19.32 -1.89 -24.63
N ARG A 26 -19.23 -2.45 -23.42
CA ARG A 26 -20.39 -2.76 -22.57
C ARG A 26 -20.59 -1.82 -21.38
N GLY A 27 -19.90 -0.69 -21.38
CA GLY A 27 -20.01 0.34 -20.36
C GLY A 27 -20.88 1.54 -20.72
N GLN A 28 -21.82 1.48 -21.68
CA GLN A 28 -22.72 2.61 -21.92
C GLN A 28 -23.94 2.25 -22.79
N ASP A 29 -25.12 2.25 -22.18
CA ASP A 29 -26.40 2.69 -22.75
C ASP A 29 -27.41 2.80 -21.58
N THR A 30 -28.30 3.79 -21.39
CA THR A 30 -28.52 5.19 -21.78
C THR A 30 -29.88 5.56 -21.14
N SER A 31 -30.03 6.79 -20.63
CA SER A 31 -31.24 7.67 -20.61
C SER A 31 -31.25 8.56 -19.36
N THR A 32 -31.30 9.89 -19.37
CA THR A 32 -31.47 10.92 -20.41
C THR A 32 -30.98 12.27 -19.84
N THR A 33 -30.35 13.06 -20.72
CA THR A 33 -29.95 14.48 -20.76
C THR A 33 -30.71 15.51 -19.91
N GLU A 34 -29.98 16.42 -19.22
CA GLU A 34 -29.93 17.89 -19.44
C GLU A 34 -28.58 18.47 -18.96
N THR A 35 -28.03 19.40 -19.74
CA THR A 35 -26.83 20.25 -19.52
C THR A 35 -26.98 21.14 -18.27
N VAL A 36 -25.99 21.63 -17.51
CA VAL A 36 -24.79 22.45 -17.80
C VAL A 36 -23.92 22.49 -16.51
N GLU A 37 -22.62 22.82 -16.65
CA GLU A 37 -21.71 23.52 -15.70
C GLU A 37 -20.58 22.71 -15.02
N ASN A 38 -19.35 23.16 -15.35
CA ASN A 38 -18.09 22.86 -14.68
C ASN A 38 -18.08 23.50 -13.28
N GLU A 39 -17.76 22.73 -12.24
CA GLU A 39 -16.95 23.20 -11.10
C GLU A 39 -16.27 22.03 -10.37
N PRO A 40 -15.13 22.28 -9.68
CA PRO A 40 -14.27 21.26 -9.09
C PRO A 40 -14.98 20.56 -7.93
N SER A 41 -14.96 19.23 -7.93
CA SER A 41 -15.43 18.45 -6.78
C SER A 41 -14.42 18.56 -5.65
N GLU A 42 -14.78 19.33 -4.63
CA GLU A 42 -14.19 19.25 -3.30
C GLU A 42 -14.34 17.82 -2.77
N GLU A 43 -13.21 17.12 -2.55
CA GLU A 43 -13.17 15.93 -1.71
C GLU A 43 -13.52 16.34 -0.27
N THR A 44 -14.80 16.26 0.06
CA THR A 44 -15.27 16.32 1.44
C THR A 44 -14.75 15.07 2.16
N LYS A 45 -13.63 15.24 2.87
CA LYS A 45 -13.08 14.30 3.85
C LYS A 45 -14.15 14.02 4.89
N SER A 46 -14.89 12.92 4.70
CA SER A 46 -15.82 12.41 5.70
C SER A 46 -15.05 11.99 6.95
N THR A 47 -14.98 12.89 7.92
CA THR A 47 -14.70 12.54 9.31
C THR A 47 -15.90 11.75 9.83
N THR A 48 -15.89 10.44 9.63
CA THR A 48 -16.75 9.56 10.43
C THR A 48 -16.18 9.58 11.85
N ASN A 49 -16.73 10.44 12.71
CA ASN A 49 -16.55 10.38 14.16
C ASN A 49 -17.13 9.04 14.67
N THR A 50 -16.39 7.96 14.45
CA THR A 50 -16.64 6.70 15.12
C THR A 50 -16.25 6.94 16.57
N GLN A 51 -17.25 7.00 17.46
CA GLN A 51 -17.03 6.97 18.91
C GLN A 51 -16.42 5.61 19.25
N ILE A 52 -15.09 5.51 19.19
CA ILE A 52 -14.36 4.35 19.67
C ILE A 52 -14.54 4.32 21.19
N SER A 53 -15.31 3.36 21.70
CA SER A 53 -15.43 3.14 23.14
C SER A 53 -14.29 2.22 23.60
N GLY A 54 -13.40 2.76 24.44
CA GLY A 54 -12.26 2.02 25.01
C GLY A 54 -10.94 2.80 24.89
N LYS A 55 -9.90 2.31 25.57
CA LYS A 55 -8.52 2.82 25.38
C LYS A 55 -7.98 2.29 24.05
N THR A 56 -7.37 3.17 23.26
CA THR A 56 -6.72 2.81 21.99
C THR A 56 -5.21 2.91 22.14
N LEU A 57 -4.46 1.97 21.57
CA LEU A 57 -3.01 1.98 21.51
C LEU A 57 -2.57 1.88 20.05
N VAL A 58 -1.77 2.84 19.59
CA VAL A 58 -1.14 2.83 18.26
C VAL A 58 0.25 2.19 18.39
N VAL A 59 0.39 0.98 17.84
CA VAL A 59 1.67 0.25 17.82
C VAL A 59 2.30 0.35 16.45
N TYR A 60 3.56 0.80 16.36
CA TYR A 60 4.23 1.01 15.07
C TYR A 60 5.73 0.69 15.11
N TYR A 61 6.32 0.41 13.95
CA TYR A 61 7.77 0.39 13.72
C TYR A 61 8.12 1.43 12.66
N SER A 62 9.26 2.09 12.79
CA SER A 62 9.68 3.10 11.82
C SER A 62 11.20 3.21 11.71
N ALA A 63 11.80 2.64 10.66
CA ALA A 63 13.25 2.74 10.42
C ALA A 63 13.69 4.18 10.07
N GLN A 64 12.90 4.86 9.24
CA GLN A 64 13.22 6.16 8.62
C GLN A 64 12.19 7.24 8.97
N ASN A 65 11.50 7.11 10.10
CA ASN A 65 10.47 8.04 10.61
C ASN A 65 9.17 8.23 9.79
N HIS A 66 9.06 7.72 8.55
CA HIS A 66 7.82 7.87 7.76
C HIS A 66 6.58 7.30 8.45
N THR A 67 6.67 6.12 9.06
CA THR A 67 5.53 5.51 9.78
C THR A 67 5.26 6.20 11.11
N LYS A 68 6.31 6.74 11.76
CA LYS A 68 6.19 7.55 12.97
C LYS A 68 5.32 8.78 12.71
N ASP A 69 5.59 9.52 11.64
CA ASP A 69 4.82 10.73 11.27
C ASP A 69 3.33 10.45 11.02
N VAL A 70 3.00 9.26 10.50
CA VAL A 70 1.60 8.81 10.33
C VAL A 70 0.99 8.40 11.67
N SER A 71 1.76 7.71 12.51
CA SER A 71 1.30 7.21 13.81
C SER A 71 0.99 8.34 14.78
N GLU A 72 1.79 9.41 14.78
CA GLU A 72 1.53 10.63 15.56
C GLU A 72 0.17 11.25 15.20
N LYS A 73 -0.17 11.30 13.90
CA LYS A 73 -1.49 11.77 13.46
C LYS A 73 -2.60 10.86 13.97
N LEU A 74 -2.41 9.54 13.98
CA LEU A 74 -3.41 8.61 14.51
C LEU A 74 -3.61 8.80 16.01
N VAL A 75 -2.53 8.97 16.77
CA VAL A 75 -2.55 9.25 18.21
C VAL A 75 -3.36 10.50 18.52
N GLU A 76 -3.12 11.58 17.79
CA GLU A 76 -3.85 12.84 17.95
C GLU A 76 -5.34 12.70 17.60
N ASN A 77 -5.66 12.07 16.47
CA ASN A 77 -7.05 11.96 16.01
C ASN A 77 -7.90 10.99 16.85
N LEU A 78 -7.26 9.98 17.44
CA LEU A 78 -7.94 8.94 18.21
C LEU A 78 -7.85 9.17 19.73
N ASN A 79 -7.11 10.20 20.17
CA ASN A 79 -6.75 10.42 21.57
C ASN A 79 -6.22 9.12 22.21
N ALA A 80 -5.28 8.49 21.51
CA ALA A 80 -4.74 7.16 21.82
C ALA A 80 -3.36 7.26 22.50
N ASP A 81 -2.94 6.19 23.15
CA ASP A 81 -1.54 6.01 23.53
C ASP A 81 -0.74 5.48 22.33
N PHE A 82 0.60 5.50 22.39
CA PHE A 82 1.44 4.86 21.38
C PHE A 82 2.52 3.97 21.98
N PHE A 83 2.97 3.00 21.18
CA PHE A 83 4.12 2.15 21.48
C PHE A 83 4.95 1.93 20.21
N GLU A 84 6.20 2.40 20.22
CA GLU A 84 7.14 2.15 19.15
C GLU A 84 7.85 0.80 19.36
N ILE A 85 7.74 -0.07 18.37
CA ILE A 85 8.51 -1.31 18.26
C ILE A 85 9.94 -0.91 17.89
N GLU A 86 10.86 -1.02 18.83
CA GLU A 86 12.27 -0.77 18.59
C GLU A 86 13.05 -2.09 18.54
N PRO A 87 13.66 -2.45 17.38
CA PRO A 87 14.67 -3.49 17.33
C PRO A 87 15.81 -3.21 18.30
N LYS A 88 16.36 -4.26 18.92
CA LYS A 88 17.56 -4.16 19.74
C LYS A 88 18.74 -3.65 18.92
N GLU A 89 18.88 -4.17 17.71
CA GLU A 89 19.81 -3.66 16.69
C GLU A 89 19.02 -2.88 15.64
N LYS A 90 19.18 -1.56 15.66
CA LYS A 90 18.55 -0.64 14.68
C LYS A 90 19.04 -0.95 13.27
N TYR A 91 18.14 -0.81 12.31
CA TYR A 91 18.47 -0.95 10.89
C TYR A 91 19.29 0.27 10.46
N SER A 92 20.45 0.01 9.88
CA SER A 92 21.29 1.01 9.22
C SER A 92 20.80 1.33 7.80
N GLU A 93 21.41 2.31 7.14
CA GLU A 93 21.10 2.61 5.73
C GLU A 93 21.43 1.42 4.82
N ASP A 94 22.59 0.78 5.03
CA ASP A 94 23.01 -0.43 4.31
C ASP A 94 22.04 -1.60 4.54
N ASP A 95 21.51 -1.74 5.77
CA ASP A 95 20.51 -2.76 6.07
C ASP A 95 19.21 -2.56 5.29
N LEU A 96 18.86 -1.31 4.98
CA LEU A 96 17.63 -0.89 4.32
C LEU A 96 17.74 -0.82 2.80
N ASP A 97 18.94 -0.98 2.23
CA ASP A 97 19.16 -0.97 0.78
C ASP A 97 18.58 -2.24 0.13
N TRP A 98 17.32 -2.17 -0.28
CA TRP A 98 16.64 -3.24 -0.98
C TRP A 98 17.24 -3.57 -2.36
N THR A 99 18.14 -2.73 -2.90
CA THR A 99 18.83 -2.99 -4.16
C THR A 99 20.09 -3.84 -3.98
N ASP A 100 20.58 -3.99 -2.74
CA ASP A 100 21.65 -4.91 -2.40
C ASP A 100 21.06 -6.27 -1.95
N ASP A 101 21.42 -7.33 -2.67
CA ASP A 101 21.06 -8.72 -2.34
C ASP A 101 21.60 -9.17 -0.98
N ASN A 102 22.64 -8.48 -0.47
CA ASN A 102 23.24 -8.76 0.82
C ASN A 102 22.68 -7.92 1.96
N SER A 103 21.81 -6.95 1.68
CA SER A 103 21.20 -6.14 2.75
C SER A 103 20.33 -7.01 3.65
N ARG A 104 20.15 -6.52 4.87
CA ARG A 104 19.31 -7.20 5.87
C ARG A 104 17.86 -7.29 5.40
N VAL A 105 17.29 -6.23 4.83
CA VAL A 105 15.91 -6.24 4.34
C VAL A 105 15.72 -7.21 3.17
N THR A 106 16.70 -7.34 2.26
CA THR A 106 16.62 -8.31 1.17
C THR A 106 16.68 -9.74 1.72
N LYS A 107 17.61 -10.03 2.63
CA LYS A 107 17.70 -11.35 3.29
C LYS A 107 16.45 -11.71 4.07
N GLU A 108 15.90 -10.78 4.86
CA GLU A 108 14.65 -10.98 5.59
C GLU A 108 13.44 -11.13 4.64
N HIS A 109 13.45 -10.46 3.48
CA HIS A 109 12.43 -10.64 2.46
C HIS A 109 12.45 -12.07 1.90
N GLU A 110 13.61 -12.54 1.46
CA GLU A 110 13.80 -13.87 0.84
C GLU A 110 13.65 -15.02 1.84
N ASP A 111 14.12 -14.85 3.08
CA ASP A 111 14.02 -15.85 4.13
C ASP A 111 13.24 -15.34 5.35
N LYS A 112 12.00 -15.85 5.48
CA LYS A 112 11.10 -15.54 6.60
C LYS A 112 11.67 -15.95 7.96
N SER A 113 12.57 -16.93 8.02
CA SER A 113 13.17 -17.37 9.29
C SER A 113 14.05 -16.27 9.91
N LEU A 114 14.57 -15.35 9.09
CA LEU A 114 15.38 -14.20 9.52
C LEU A 114 14.54 -13.05 10.07
N ARG A 115 13.22 -13.06 9.91
CA ARG A 115 12.32 -11.99 10.38
C ARG A 115 12.06 -11.99 11.89
N ASN A 116 12.61 -12.96 12.62
CA ASN A 116 12.52 -13.01 14.07
C ASN A 116 13.57 -12.06 14.69
N VAL A 117 13.19 -10.81 14.90
CA VAL A 117 14.07 -9.74 15.38
C VAL A 117 13.90 -9.52 16.88
N GLU A 118 15.02 -9.53 17.62
CA GLU A 118 15.01 -9.20 19.05
C GLU A 118 14.65 -7.71 19.25
N LEU A 119 13.70 -7.44 20.16
CA LEU A 119 13.23 -6.09 20.47
C LEU A 119 13.88 -5.57 21.75
N LYS A 120 14.01 -4.25 21.89
CA LYS A 120 14.49 -3.62 23.12
C LYS A 120 13.56 -3.89 24.31
N THR A 121 12.26 -3.88 24.07
CA THR A 121 11.22 -4.16 25.06
C THR A 121 9.96 -4.65 24.36
N THR A 122 9.21 -5.49 25.06
CA THR A 122 7.85 -5.92 24.69
C THR A 122 6.81 -5.45 25.71
N LYS A 123 7.23 -4.70 26.73
CA LYS A 123 6.37 -4.18 27.79
C LYS A 123 5.85 -2.80 27.41
N VAL A 124 4.53 -2.67 27.38
CA VAL A 124 3.82 -1.40 27.30
C VAL A 124 3.56 -0.91 28.72
N GLU A 125 3.87 0.36 29.00
CA GLU A 125 3.53 0.99 30.29
C GLU A 125 2.03 1.34 30.31
N ASN A 126 1.34 1.04 31.41
CA ASN A 126 -0.11 1.21 31.59
C ASN A 126 -0.47 2.09 32.78
#